data_AF-A0A519NNA7-F1
#
_entry.id   AF-A0A519NNA7-F1
#
_cell.length_a   1.000
_cell.length_b   1.000
_cell.length_c   1.000
_cell.angle_alpha   90.00
_cell.angle_beta   90.00
_cell.angle_gamma   90.00
#
_symmetry.space_group_name_H-M   'P 1'
#
loop_
_entity.id
_entity.type
_entity.pdbx_description
1 polymer ?
#
loop_
_entity_poly.entity_id
_entity_poly.type
_entity_poly.pdbx_seq_one_letter_code
_entity_poly.pdbx_strand_id
1 'polypeptide(L)'
;MLAGVDLSQPVRVLGTEPFWSIELNGTELIYTGVDRPEQRAPQSEPVLQGTVATYEAVTAAGTAISIMLAATECSDGMSDRVYPLTARVKVGEEELSGCAASSAAIVTGGEGAPPPPPAQPVP
;
A
#
# COMPACT_ATOMS: atom_id res chain seq x y z
N MET A 1 -11.55 9.01 1.65
CA MET A 1 -11.54 8.11 2.81
C MET A 1 -12.10 6.75 2.41
N LEU A 2 -11.47 5.65 2.82
CA LEU A 2 -11.90 4.28 2.61
C LEU A 2 -11.69 3.50 3.92
N ALA A 3 -12.76 3.05 4.59
CA ALA A 3 -12.69 2.43 5.93
C ALA A 3 -11.85 3.23 6.97
N GLY A 4 -11.90 4.56 6.93
CA GLY A 4 -11.07 5.41 7.81
C GLY A 4 -9.65 5.66 7.33
N VAL A 5 -9.23 5.07 6.19
CA VAL A 5 -7.95 5.37 5.53
C VAL A 5 -8.11 6.57 4.60
N ASP A 6 -7.24 7.56 4.74
CA ASP A 6 -7.15 8.67 3.80
C ASP A 6 -6.29 8.27 2.59
N LEU A 7 -6.91 8.10 1.43
CA LEU A 7 -6.25 7.73 0.18
C LEU A 7 -5.47 8.89 -0.47
N SER A 8 -5.60 10.11 0.06
CA SER A 8 -4.76 11.25 -0.33
C SER A 8 -3.43 11.29 0.44
N GLN A 9 -3.32 10.50 1.52
CA GLN A 9 -2.09 10.30 2.27
C GLN A 9 -1.38 9.04 1.78
N PRO A 10 -0.09 8.85 2.13
CA PRO A 10 0.61 7.63 1.81
C PRO A 10 -0.13 6.39 2.34
N VAL A 11 -0.37 5.44 1.44
CA VAL A 11 -0.98 4.14 1.73
C VAL A 11 0.03 3.06 1.41
N ARG A 12 0.14 2.08 2.28
CA ARG A 12 1.00 0.93 2.04
C ARG A 12 0.18 -0.34 1.98
N VAL A 13 0.47 -1.12 0.95
CA VAL A 13 -0.11 -2.42 0.64
C VAL A 13 0.99 -3.46 0.85
N LEU A 14 0.67 -4.59 1.46
CA LEU A 14 1.63 -5.64 1.74
C LEU A 14 1.00 -7.02 1.66
N GLY A 15 1.79 -7.99 1.17
CA GLY A 15 1.47 -9.40 1.22
C GLY A 15 2.57 -10.17 1.94
N THR A 16 2.17 -11.18 2.71
CA THR A 16 3.07 -12.00 3.52
C THR A 16 3.61 -13.20 2.75
N GLU A 17 2.82 -13.83 1.88
CA GLU A 17 3.29 -14.98 1.09
C GLU A 17 2.74 -14.94 -0.35
N PRO A 18 3.59 -14.69 -1.37
CA PRO A 18 5.00 -14.27 -1.26
C PRO A 18 5.16 -12.91 -0.55
N PHE A 19 6.36 -12.60 -0.03
CA PHE A 19 6.61 -11.29 0.61
C PHE A 19 6.76 -10.18 -0.44
N TRP A 20 5.83 -9.24 -0.44
CA TRP A 20 5.85 -8.06 -1.32
C TRP A 20 5.17 -6.86 -0.65
N SER A 21 5.48 -5.66 -1.14
CA SER A 21 4.78 -4.45 -0.72
C SER A 21 4.68 -3.43 -1.86
N ILE A 22 3.60 -2.65 -1.83
CA ILE A 22 3.43 -1.48 -2.67
C ILE A 22 3.26 -0.26 -1.78
N GLU A 23 4.04 0.78 -2.06
CA GLU A 23 3.90 2.08 -1.44
C GLU A 23 3.25 3.05 -2.44
N LEU A 24 2.13 3.64 -2.03
CA LEU A 24 1.36 4.64 -2.77
C LEU A 24 1.59 5.99 -2.10
N ASN A 25 2.47 6.82 -2.67
CA ASN A 25 2.93 8.08 -2.05
C ASN A 25 2.20 9.34 -2.55
N GLY A 26 1.11 9.19 -3.30
CA GLY A 26 0.39 10.33 -3.90
C GLY A 26 0.83 10.62 -5.33
N THR A 27 2.11 10.43 -5.64
CA THR A 27 2.70 10.75 -6.94
C THR A 27 3.31 9.54 -7.64
N GLU A 28 3.85 8.61 -6.87
CA GLU A 28 4.54 7.42 -7.36
C GLU A 28 4.05 6.18 -6.62
N LEU A 29 3.95 5.09 -7.37
CA LEU A 29 3.73 3.73 -6.91
C LEU A 29 5.08 3.00 -6.94
N ILE A 30 5.51 2.51 -5.78
CA ILE A 30 6.75 1.75 -5.63
C ILE A 30 6.40 0.33 -5.23
N TYR A 31 6.67 -0.62 -6.12
CA TYR A 31 6.47 -2.04 -5.89
C TYR A 31 7.78 -2.73 -5.58
N THR A 32 7.84 -3.45 -4.46
CA THR A 32 9.02 -4.19 -3.99
C THR A 32 8.63 -5.59 -3.53
N GLY A 33 9.57 -6.52 -3.56
CA GLY A 33 9.43 -7.81 -2.91
C GLY A 33 10.77 -8.51 -2.76
N VAL A 34 10.83 -9.56 -1.94
CA VAL A 34 12.10 -10.23 -1.61
C VAL A 34 12.67 -10.96 -2.84
N ASP A 35 11.80 -11.62 -3.61
CA ASP A 35 12.19 -12.46 -4.76
C ASP A 35 11.94 -11.78 -6.12
N ARG A 36 11.80 -10.45 -6.14
CA ARG A 36 11.45 -9.69 -7.34
C ARG A 36 12.12 -8.32 -7.37
N PRO A 37 12.49 -7.80 -8.55
CA PRO A 37 13.08 -6.47 -8.66
C PRO A 37 12.08 -5.38 -8.26
N GLU A 38 12.59 -4.26 -7.72
CA GLU A 38 11.79 -3.06 -7.50
C GLU A 38 11.24 -2.54 -8.84
N GLN A 39 9.96 -2.22 -8.88
CA GLN A 39 9.30 -1.59 -10.02
C GLN A 39 8.65 -0.28 -9.57
N ARG A 40 8.74 0.74 -10.43
CA ARG A 40 8.13 2.05 -10.19
C ARG A 40 7.16 2.39 -11.31
N ALA A 41 6.07 3.04 -10.94
CA ALA A 41 5.08 3.55 -11.87
C ALA A 41 4.52 4.89 -11.37
N PRO A 42 4.09 5.79 -12.26
CA PRO A 42 3.34 6.97 -11.85
C PRO A 42 2.05 6.54 -11.15
N GLN A 43 1.73 7.19 -10.03
CA GLN A 43 0.48 6.91 -9.32
C GLN A 43 -0.65 7.71 -9.95
N SER A 44 -1.67 7.01 -10.45
CA SER A 44 -2.92 7.62 -10.90
C SER A 44 -3.84 7.95 -9.72
N GLU A 45 -4.79 8.86 -9.94
CA GLU A 45 -5.85 9.11 -8.97
C GLU A 45 -6.69 7.85 -8.73
N PRO A 46 -7.05 7.54 -7.48
CA PRO A 46 -7.89 6.37 -7.20
C PRO A 46 -9.31 6.56 -7.74
N VAL A 47 -9.81 5.54 -8.42
CA VAL A 47 -11.22 5.44 -8.76
C VAL A 47 -11.97 4.84 -7.58
N LEU A 48 -12.79 5.65 -6.91
CA LEU A 48 -13.62 5.23 -5.79
C LEU A 48 -14.99 4.75 -6.25
N GLN A 49 -15.36 3.52 -5.91
CA GLN A 49 -16.65 2.90 -6.19
C GLN A 49 -17.20 2.29 -4.90
N GLY A 50 -17.98 3.07 -4.16
CA GLY A 50 -18.56 2.65 -2.88
C GLY A 50 -17.49 2.32 -1.84
N THR A 51 -17.38 1.05 -1.47
CA THR A 51 -16.42 0.51 -0.50
C THR A 51 -15.14 -0.01 -1.14
N VAL A 52 -14.90 0.29 -2.42
CA VAL A 52 -13.72 -0.14 -3.17
C VAL A 52 -13.01 1.07 -3.77
N ALA A 53 -11.68 1.08 -3.72
CA ALA A 53 -10.83 2.00 -4.47
C ALA A 53 -9.93 1.21 -5.43
N THR A 54 -9.75 1.71 -6.64
CA THR A 54 -8.90 1.09 -7.65
C THR A 54 -7.84 2.07 -8.13
N TYR A 55 -6.61 1.60 -8.25
CA TYR A 55 -5.49 2.30 -8.87
C TYR A 55 -5.03 1.51 -10.08
N GLU A 56 -4.77 2.20 -11.19
CA GLU A 56 -4.15 1.62 -12.37
C GLU A 56 -2.88 2.39 -12.70
N ALA A 57 -1.81 1.66 -12.97
CA ALA A 57 -0.52 2.21 -13.32
C ALA A 57 0.19 1.30 -14.33
N VAL A 58 1.13 1.87 -15.07
CA VAL A 58 2.00 1.11 -15.97
C VAL A 58 3.44 1.48 -15.64
N THR A 59 4.27 0.48 -15.36
CA THR A 59 5.69 0.69 -15.05
C THR A 59 6.44 1.19 -16.28
N ALA A 60 7.64 1.75 -16.06
CA ALA A 60 8.53 2.14 -17.17
C ALA A 60 8.90 0.95 -18.09
N ALA A 61 8.82 -0.29 -17.60
CA ALA A 61 9.05 -1.51 -18.36
C ALA A 61 7.80 -1.99 -19.14
N GLY A 62 6.68 -1.27 -19.06
CA GLY A 62 5.42 -1.63 -19.71
C GLY A 62 4.58 -2.66 -18.94
N THR A 63 4.92 -2.93 -17.67
CA THR A 63 4.13 -3.84 -16.83
C THR A 63 2.90 -3.11 -16.29
N ALA A 64 1.70 -3.61 -16.58
CA ALA A 64 0.48 -3.09 -16.00
C ALA A 64 0.36 -3.51 -14.53
N ILE A 65 0.06 -2.57 -13.64
CA ILE A 65 -0.20 -2.78 -12.22
C ILE A 65 -1.61 -2.25 -11.93
N SER A 66 -2.47 -3.13 -11.43
CA SER A 66 -3.82 -2.78 -10.96
C SER A 66 -3.92 -3.12 -9.48
N ILE A 67 -4.30 -2.15 -8.65
CA ILE A 67 -4.48 -2.33 -7.21
C ILE A 67 -5.94 -2.06 -6.89
N MET A 68 -6.60 -3.02 -6.27
CA MET A 68 -7.94 -2.90 -5.74
C MET A 68 -7.89 -2.98 -4.22
N LEU A 69 -8.32 -1.91 -3.56
CA LEU A 69 -8.46 -1.84 -2.10
C LEU A 69 -9.95 -1.92 -1.76
N ALA A 70 -10.33 -2.87 -0.93
CA ALA A 70 -11.68 -2.99 -0.39
C ALA A 70 -11.68 -2.61 1.09
N ALA A 71 -12.71 -1.87 1.52
CA ALA A 71 -13.02 -1.55 2.91
C ALA A 71 -13.50 -2.79 3.69
N THR A 72 -12.59 -3.77 3.82
CA THR A 72 -12.81 -5.05 4.46
C THR A 72 -11.61 -5.35 5.33
N GLU A 73 -11.85 -5.73 6.59
CA GLU A 73 -10.80 -6.11 7.51
C GLU A 73 -9.98 -7.28 6.97
N CYS A 74 -8.65 -7.15 7.06
CA CYS A 74 -7.68 -8.09 6.53
C CYS A 74 -6.68 -8.46 7.62
N SER A 75 -6.35 -9.75 7.74
CA SER A 75 -5.25 -10.23 8.58
C SER A 75 -4.14 -10.72 7.67
N ASP A 76 -2.90 -10.37 8.01
CA ASP A 76 -1.71 -10.82 7.29
C ASP A 76 -1.36 -12.30 7.59
N GLY A 77 -2.15 -12.97 8.43
CA GLY A 77 -2.04 -14.40 8.73
C GLY A 77 -0.84 -14.80 9.60
N MET A 78 0.06 -13.86 9.89
CA MET A 78 1.27 -14.09 10.67
C MET A 78 1.33 -13.26 11.95
N SER A 79 0.55 -12.18 12.03
CA SER A 79 0.45 -11.32 13.22
C SER A 79 -1.00 -11.24 13.70
N ASP A 80 -1.20 -10.86 14.97
CA ASP A 80 -2.51 -10.46 15.51
C ASP A 80 -3.00 -9.12 14.95
N ARG A 81 -2.39 -8.63 13.86
CA ARG A 81 -2.62 -7.32 13.30
C ARG A 81 -3.75 -7.38 12.28
N VAL A 82 -4.79 -6.59 12.55
CA VAL A 82 -5.91 -6.37 11.64
C VAL A 82 -5.70 -5.07 10.90
N TYR A 83 -5.73 -5.15 9.58
CA TYR A 83 -5.68 -4.02 8.66
C TYR A 83 -7.11 -3.68 8.23
N PRO A 84 -7.45 -2.39 8.09
CA PRO A 84 -8.80 -1.94 7.72
C PRO A 84 -9.15 -2.24 6.26
N LEU A 85 -8.16 -2.52 5.40
CA LEU A 85 -8.36 -2.75 3.98
C LEU A 85 -7.80 -4.09 3.53
N THR A 86 -8.56 -4.76 2.69
CA THR A 86 -8.12 -5.93 1.91
C THR A 86 -7.64 -5.44 0.55
N ALA A 87 -6.47 -5.90 0.12
CA ALA A 87 -5.88 -5.52 -1.15
C ALA A 87 -5.80 -6.71 -2.11
N ARG A 88 -6.15 -6.47 -3.37
CA ARG A 88 -5.82 -7.35 -4.49
C ARG A 88 -5.01 -6.57 -5.49
N VAL A 89 -3.87 -7.12 -5.87
CA VAL A 89 -2.92 -6.49 -6.75
C VAL A 89 -2.71 -7.41 -7.93
N LYS A 90 -2.80 -6.87 -9.14
CA LYS A 90 -2.49 -7.58 -10.36
C LYS A 90 -1.28 -6.93 -11.01
N VAL A 91 -0.20 -7.68 -11.20
CA VAL A 91 1.04 -7.23 -11.84
C VAL A 91 1.23 -8.07 -13.10
N GLY A 92 0.91 -7.49 -14.26
CA GLY A 92 0.84 -8.22 -15.52
C GLY A 92 -0.20 -9.34 -15.45
N GLU A 93 0.27 -10.58 -15.45
CA GLU A 93 -0.57 -11.80 -15.36
C GLU A 93 -0.65 -12.36 -13.93
N GLU A 94 0.18 -11.89 -13.02
CA GLU A 94 0.21 -12.35 -11.63
C GLU A 94 -0.83 -11.63 -10.79
N GLU A 95 -1.61 -12.38 -10.00
CA GLU A 95 -2.54 -11.83 -9.02
C GLU A 95 -2.04 -12.14 -7.60
N LEU A 96 -1.94 -11.09 -6.79
CA LEU A 96 -1.44 -11.11 -5.44
C LEU A 96 -2.53 -10.60 -4.50
N SER A 97 -2.68 -11.28 -3.37
CA SER A 97 -3.60 -10.88 -2.30
C SER A 97 -2.81 -10.39 -1.10
N GLY A 98 -3.29 -9.32 -0.47
CA GLY A 98 -2.61 -8.72 0.68
C GLY A 98 -3.54 -7.82 1.49
N CYS A 99 -2.96 -7.10 2.44
CA CYS A 99 -3.66 -6.14 3.28
C CYS A 99 -3.13 -4.73 3.03
N ALA A 100 -3.93 -3.72 3.36
CA ALA A 100 -3.53 -2.33 3.22
C ALA A 100 -3.99 -1.45 4.40
N ALA A 101 -3.21 -0.41 4.65
CA ALA A 101 -3.54 0.64 5.61
C ALA A 101 -2.76 1.92 5.25
N SER A 102 -3.04 3.02 5.95
CA SER A 102 -2.19 4.21 5.83
C SER A 102 -0.76 3.87 6.26
N SER A 103 0.24 4.42 5.57
CA SER A 103 1.65 4.17 5.89
C SER A 103 1.95 4.56 7.34
N ALA A 104 1.35 5.64 7.85
CA ALA A 104 1.45 6.03 9.26
C ALA A 104 0.94 4.93 10.21
N ALA A 105 -0.25 4.36 9.94
CA ALA A 105 -0.78 3.26 10.75
C ALA A 105 0.11 2.02 10.69
N ILE A 106 0.74 1.74 9.53
CA ILE A 106 1.65 0.60 9.34
C ILE A 106 2.93 0.79 10.17
N VAL A 107 3.51 1.99 10.13
CA VAL A 107 4.72 2.36 10.89
C VAL A 107 4.49 2.30 12.40
N THR A 108 3.33 2.72 12.90
CA THR A 108 3.08 2.71 14.36
C THR A 108 2.89 1.32 14.96
N GLY A 109 2.50 0.32 14.16
CA GLY A 109 2.32 -1.07 14.63
C GLY A 109 3.41 -2.04 14.20
N GLY A 110 4.51 -1.57 13.60
CA GLY A 110 5.72 -2.34 13.38
C GLY A 110 6.87 -1.66 14.11
N GLU A 111 7.39 -2.27 15.17
CA GLU A 111 8.59 -1.80 15.87
C GLU A 111 9.73 -1.58 14.86
N GLY A 112 10.06 -0.33 14.56
CA GLY A 112 11.06 0.00 13.56
C GLY A 112 11.08 1.43 13.03
N ALA A 113 10.40 2.41 13.65
CA ALA A 113 10.64 3.82 13.34
C ALA A 113 11.62 4.41 14.36
N PRO A 114 12.70 5.11 13.93
CA PRO A 114 13.38 6.03 14.83
C PRO A 114 12.37 7.09 15.31
N PRO A 115 12.49 7.58 16.55
CA PRO A 115 11.60 8.62 17.05
C PRO A 115 11.60 9.81 16.07
N PRO A 116 10.46 10.52 15.92
CA PRO A 116 10.43 11.73 15.11
C PRO A 116 11.54 12.69 15.59
N PRO A 117 12.22 13.39 14.67
CA PRO A 117 13.22 14.36 15.06
C PRO A 117 12.58 15.37 16.03
N PRO A 118 13.28 15.76 17.12
CA PRO A 118 12.73 16.72 18.07
C PRO A 118 12.35 18.00 17.31
N ALA A 119 11.13 18.48 17.56
CA ALA A 119 10.66 19.75 17.01
C ALA A 119 11.65 20.84 17.40
N GLN A 120 12.38 21.37 16.41
CA GLN A 120 13.28 22.49 16.66
C GLN A 120 12.44 23.73 16.96
N PRO A 121 12.76 24.50 18.01
CA PRO A 121 12.08 25.76 18.26
C PRO A 121 12.29 26.69 17.06
N VAL A 122 11.19 27.17 16.48
CA VAL A 122 11.21 28.29 15.55
C VAL A 122 11.69 29.55 16.30
N PRO A 123 12.60 30.35 15.70
CA PRO A 123 13.20 31.52 16.35
C PRO A 123 12.22 32.67 16.60
#